data_AF-A0A933CZU1-F1
#
_entry.id   AF-A0A933CZU1-F1
#
_cell.length_a   1.000
_cell.length_b   1.000
_cell.length_c   1.000
_cell.angle_alpha   90.00
_cell.angle_beta   90.00
_cell.angle_gamma   90.00
#
_symmetry.space_group_name_H-M   'P 1'
#
loop_
_entity.id
_entity.type
_entity.pdbx_description
1 polymer ?
#
loop_
_entity_poly.entity_id
_entity_poly.type
_entity_poly.pdbx_seq_one_letter_code
_entity_poly.pdbx_strand_id
1 'polypeptide(L)'
;MARCSYCGDRAGLWRRICGDCRKLLARVNELRGHVGYGEFLDELEKTGVPREKIVEFLKADPEGKGSIQDQITAEMASELMRVMGLKGSQTPQDVKRVRKTAGKESS
;
A
#
# COMPACT_ATOMS: atom_id res chain seq x y z
N MET A 1 -29.03 5.82 8.12
CA MET A 1 -28.18 5.47 6.96
C MET A 1 -26.76 5.35 7.49
N ALA A 2 -26.10 4.20 7.35
CA ALA A 2 -24.74 4.01 7.86
C ALA A 2 -23.74 4.85 7.04
N ARG A 3 -22.64 5.29 7.66
CA ARG A 3 -21.51 5.91 6.94
C ARG A 3 -20.53 4.84 6.49
N CYS A 4 -19.91 5.06 5.34
CA CYS A 4 -18.88 4.19 4.80
C CYS A 4 -17.63 4.29 5.68
N SER A 5 -17.07 3.15 6.09
CA SER A 5 -15.84 3.10 6.90
C SER A 5 -14.60 3.63 6.19
N TYR A 6 -14.65 3.82 4.87
CA TYR A 6 -13.50 4.24 4.06
C TYR A 6 -13.56 5.69 3.60
N CYS A 7 -14.74 6.24 3.28
CA CYS A 7 -14.85 7.61 2.76
C CYS A 7 -15.84 8.47 3.54
N GLY A 8 -16.50 7.94 4.57
CA GLY A 8 -17.50 8.67 5.33
C GLY A 8 -18.83 8.94 4.60
N ASP A 9 -18.91 8.65 3.29
CA ASP A 9 -20.14 8.81 2.50
C ASP A 9 -21.28 7.91 2.97
N ARG A 10 -22.49 8.21 2.50
CA ARG A 10 -23.66 7.37 2.74
C ARG A 10 -23.43 5.96 2.20
N ALA A 11 -23.51 4.98 3.07
CA ALA A 11 -23.58 3.58 2.72
C ALA A 11 -25.03 3.09 2.84
N GLY A 12 -25.37 2.05 2.07
CA GLY A 12 -26.71 1.43 2.15
C GLY A 12 -27.01 0.97 3.57
N LEU A 13 -28.31 0.87 3.93
CA LEU A 13 -28.76 0.65 5.32
C LEU A 13 -28.09 -0.53 6.05
N TRP A 14 -27.57 -1.52 5.32
CA TRP A 14 -26.94 -2.74 5.85
C TRP A 14 -25.46 -2.92 5.43
N ARG A 15 -24.85 -1.95 4.75
CA ARG A 15 -23.49 -2.07 4.21
C ARG A 15 -22.56 -1.11 4.94
N ARG A 16 -21.43 -1.63 5.45
CA ARG A 16 -20.35 -0.79 6.03
C ARG A 16 -19.50 -0.06 4.97
N ILE A 17 -19.58 -0.52 3.72
CA ILE A 17 -18.78 -0.03 2.60
C ILE A 17 -19.71 0.41 1.45
N CYS A 18 -19.51 1.62 0.93
CA CYS A 18 -20.27 2.12 -0.22
C CYS A 18 -19.83 1.44 -1.54
N GLY A 19 -20.59 1.65 -2.63
CA GLY A 19 -20.30 1.03 -3.92
C GLY A 19 -18.91 1.41 -4.47
N ASP A 20 -18.54 2.68 -4.36
CA ASP A 20 -17.27 3.19 -4.89
C ASP A 20 -16.08 2.64 -4.12
N CYS A 21 -16.10 2.69 -2.78
CA CYS A 21 -15.02 2.10 -1.97
C CYS A 21 -14.90 0.59 -2.18
N ARG A 22 -15.98 -0.11 -2.53
CA ARG A 22 -15.90 -1.52 -2.92
C ARG A 22 -15.18 -1.71 -4.25
N LYS A 23 -15.45 -0.87 -5.25
CA LYS A 23 -14.71 -0.89 -6.52
C LYS A 23 -13.23 -0.58 -6.30
N LEU A 24 -12.93 0.42 -5.49
CA LEU A 24 -11.56 0.78 -5.13
C LEU A 24 -10.86 -0.38 -4.41
N LEU A 25 -11.48 -1.01 -3.41
CA LEU A 25 -10.91 -2.18 -2.73
C LEU A 25 -10.60 -3.34 -3.68
N ALA A 26 -11.50 -3.62 -4.63
CA ALA A 26 -11.26 -4.66 -5.63
C ALA A 26 -10.01 -4.33 -6.46
N ARG A 27 -9.88 -3.09 -6.92
CA ARG A 27 -8.67 -2.64 -7.64
C ARG A 27 -7.42 -2.65 -6.78
N VAL A 28 -7.50 -2.20 -5.52
CA VAL A 28 -6.34 -2.25 -4.62
C VAL A 28 -5.81 -3.68 -4.51
N ASN A 29 -6.70 -4.66 -4.34
CA ASN A 29 -6.29 -6.06 -4.23
C ASN A 29 -5.68 -6.63 -5.53
N GLU A 30 -6.14 -6.18 -6.70
CA GLU A 30 -5.57 -6.57 -8.00
C GLU A 30 -4.18 -5.96 -8.24
N LEU A 31 -3.99 -4.72 -7.82
CA LEU A 31 -2.76 -3.94 -8.07
C LEU A 31 -1.67 -4.19 -7.01
N ARG A 32 -2.06 -4.73 -5.85
CA ARG A 32 -1.20 -4.90 -4.68
C ARG A 32 0.08 -5.69 -5.03
N GLY A 33 1.24 -5.08 -4.82
CA GLY A 33 2.53 -5.71 -5.08
C GLY A 33 2.89 -5.90 -6.56
N HIS A 34 2.06 -5.41 -7.48
CA HIS A 34 2.28 -5.53 -8.93
C HIS A 34 2.73 -4.23 -9.60
N VAL A 35 2.36 -3.08 -9.02
CA VAL A 35 2.61 -1.75 -9.61
C VAL A 35 3.22 -0.79 -8.58
N GLY A 36 3.90 0.25 -9.06
CA GLY A 36 4.41 1.34 -8.22
C GLY A 36 3.30 2.31 -7.77
N TYR A 37 3.57 3.16 -6.78
CA TYR A 37 2.57 4.07 -6.19
C TYR A 37 1.94 5.05 -7.20
N GLY A 38 2.71 5.55 -8.17
CA GLY A 38 2.19 6.44 -9.20
C GLY A 38 1.18 5.74 -10.11
N GLU A 39 1.58 4.61 -10.69
CA GLU A 39 0.71 3.76 -11.53
C GLU A 39 -0.50 3.25 -10.73
N PHE A 40 -0.33 2.95 -9.45
CA PHE A 40 -1.42 2.60 -8.56
C PHE A 40 -2.50 3.70 -8.49
N LEU A 41 -2.10 4.97 -8.35
CA LEU A 41 -3.05 6.08 -8.35
C LEU A 41 -3.74 6.23 -9.71
N ASP A 42 -2.99 6.11 -10.80
CA ASP A 42 -3.54 6.17 -12.16
C ASP A 42 -4.59 5.07 -12.40
N GLU A 43 -4.34 3.86 -11.92
CA GLU A 43 -5.28 2.74 -12.02
C GLU A 43 -6.52 2.91 -11.13
N LEU A 44 -6.40 3.56 -9.98
CA LEU A 44 -7.56 3.93 -9.17
C LEU A 44 -8.42 4.99 -9.86
N GLU A 45 -7.82 5.98 -10.52
CA GLU A 45 -8.55 7.00 -11.27
C GLU A 45 -9.35 6.39 -12.45
N LYS A 46 -8.83 5.32 -13.09
CA LYS A 46 -9.54 4.56 -14.14
C LYS A 46 -10.83 3.89 -13.67
N THR A 47 -11.08 3.79 -12.36
CA THR A 47 -12.36 3.24 -11.84
C THR A 47 -13.56 4.18 -12.02
N GLY A 48 -13.32 5.43 -12.41
CA GLY A 48 -14.35 6.46 -12.55
C GLY A 48 -14.86 6.99 -11.20
N VAL A 49 -14.19 6.66 -10.09
CA VAL A 49 -14.49 7.24 -8.78
C VAL A 49 -13.87 8.64 -8.69
N PRO A 50 -14.58 9.65 -8.15
CA PRO A 50 -14.03 11.00 -8.01
C PRO A 50 -12.73 11.03 -7.22
N ARG A 51 -11.79 11.86 -7.67
CA ARG A 51 -10.44 11.95 -7.09
C ARG A 51 -10.45 12.28 -5.61
N GLU A 52 -11.33 13.18 -5.17
CA GLU A 52 -11.49 13.55 -3.75
C GLU A 52 -11.86 12.34 -2.90
N LYS A 53 -12.70 11.46 -3.45
CA LYS A 53 -13.15 10.24 -2.78
C LYS A 53 -12.07 9.16 -2.74
N ILE A 54 -11.23 9.09 -3.78
CA ILE A 54 -10.03 8.24 -3.80
C ILE A 54 -9.08 8.68 -2.69
N VAL A 55 -8.83 9.98 -2.55
CA VAL A 55 -7.96 10.53 -1.50
C VAL A 55 -8.47 10.18 -0.09
N GLU A 56 -9.77 10.32 0.16
CA GLU A 56 -10.35 9.95 1.46
C GLU A 56 -10.30 8.44 1.70
N PHE A 57 -10.55 7.64 0.67
CA PHE A 57 -10.38 6.18 0.73
C PHE A 57 -8.95 5.77 1.10
N LEU A 58 -7.93 6.43 0.54
CA LEU A 58 -6.52 6.11 0.79
C LEU A 58 -6.10 6.42 2.23
N LYS A 59 -6.66 7.46 2.83
CA LYS A 59 -6.40 7.85 4.23
C LYS A 59 -7.12 6.98 5.25
N ALA A 60 -8.08 6.17 4.82
CA ALA A 60 -8.89 5.39 5.75
C ALA A 60 -8.06 4.31 6.44
N ASP A 61 -8.25 4.19 7.74
CA ASP A 61 -7.75 3.08 8.55
C ASP A 61 -8.90 2.37 9.28
N PRO A 62 -9.71 1.57 8.56
CA PRO A 62 -10.85 0.89 9.16
C PRO A 62 -10.45 -0.30 10.04
N GLU A 63 -9.22 -0.80 9.92
CA GLU A 63 -8.75 -2.00 10.64
C GLU A 63 -7.73 -1.69 11.75
N GLY A 64 -7.29 -0.44 11.90
CA GLY A 64 -6.26 -0.04 12.87
C GLY A 64 -4.86 -0.52 12.49
N LYS A 65 -4.61 -0.77 11.21
CA LYS A 65 -3.34 -1.33 10.68
C LYS A 65 -2.52 -0.30 9.91
N GLY A 66 -2.85 0.98 10.06
CA GLY A 66 -2.36 2.03 9.18
C GLY A 66 -3.29 2.22 7.98
N SER A 67 -3.23 3.41 7.39
CA SER A 67 -4.09 3.77 6.26
C SER A 67 -3.86 2.85 5.06
N ILE A 68 -4.80 2.83 4.11
CA ILE A 68 -4.60 2.09 2.86
C ILE A 68 -3.30 2.51 2.17
N GLN A 69 -2.98 3.80 2.14
CA GLN A 69 -1.71 4.31 1.61
C GLN A 69 -0.49 3.78 2.37
N ASP A 70 -0.54 3.71 3.70
CA ASP A 70 0.58 3.19 4.51
C ASP A 70 0.84 1.72 4.20
N GLN A 71 -0.21 0.93 4.08
CA GLN A 71 -0.12 -0.50 3.79
C GLN A 71 0.50 -0.75 2.41
N ILE A 72 0.06 -0.02 1.39
CA ILE A 72 0.61 -0.12 0.03
C ILE A 72 2.09 0.29 0.02
N THR A 73 2.42 1.39 0.70
CA THR A 73 3.81 1.89 0.79
C THR A 73 4.73 0.89 1.49
N ALA A 74 4.27 0.30 2.60
CA ALA A 74 5.03 -0.70 3.35
C ALA A 74 5.29 -1.97 2.52
N GLU A 75 4.32 -2.41 1.73
CA GLU A 75 4.49 -3.55 0.82
C GLU A 75 5.46 -3.26 -0.31
N MET A 76 5.35 -2.09 -0.94
CA MET A 76 6.32 -1.65 -1.94
C MET A 76 7.74 -1.61 -1.38
N ALA A 77 7.92 -1.02 -0.19
CA ALA A 77 9.22 -0.99 0.48
C ALA A 77 9.75 -2.40 0.75
N SER A 78 8.87 -3.31 1.18
CA SER A 78 9.21 -4.72 1.41
C SER A 78 9.61 -5.44 0.14
N GLU A 79 8.92 -5.20 -0.97
CA GLU A 79 9.24 -5.79 -2.28
C GLU A 79 10.55 -5.27 -2.83
N LEU A 80 10.82 -3.96 -2.72
CA LEU A 80 12.11 -3.37 -3.08
C LEU A 80 13.25 -3.99 -2.26
N MET A 81 13.07 -4.13 -0.94
CA MET A 81 14.05 -4.80 -0.08
C MET A 81 14.28 -6.24 -0.54
N ARG A 82 13.21 -6.98 -0.86
CA ARG A 82 13.30 -8.37 -1.37
C ARG A 82 14.09 -8.45 -2.68
N VAL A 83 13.80 -7.58 -3.64
CA VAL A 83 14.50 -7.52 -4.95
C VAL A 83 15.98 -7.18 -4.76
N MET A 84 16.31 -6.32 -3.81
CA MET A 84 17.69 -5.98 -3.44
C MET A 84 18.39 -7.09 -2.62
N GLY A 85 17.76 -8.25 -2.41
CA GLY A 85 18.32 -9.34 -1.61
C GLY A 85 18.35 -9.06 -0.10
N LEU A 86 17.69 -7.98 0.34
CA LEU A 86 17.59 -7.59 1.73
C LEU A 86 16.34 -8.24 2.32
N LYS A 87 16.50 -9.37 3.01
CA LYS A 87 15.44 -9.85 3.91
C LYS A 87 15.23 -8.77 4.99
N GLY A 88 13.98 -8.42 5.27
CA GLY A 88 13.50 -7.28 6.07
C GLY A 88 13.99 -7.13 7.53
N SER A 89 15.11 -7.72 7.88
CA SER A 89 15.92 -7.40 9.03
C SER A 89 17.36 -7.79 8.69
N GLN A 90 18.14 -6.88 8.09
CA GLN A 90 19.59 -7.08 8.11
C GLN A 90 20.01 -7.08 9.58
N THR A 91 20.49 -8.21 10.06
CA THR A 91 21.04 -8.26 11.42
C THR A 91 22.34 -7.44 11.44
N PRO A 92 22.78 -6.91 12.59
CA PRO A 92 24.09 -6.27 12.71
C PRO A 92 25.25 -7.15 12.20
N GLN A 93 25.07 -8.48 12.21
CA GLN A 93 26.03 -9.45 11.68
C GLN A 93 26.05 -9.49 10.14
N ASP A 94 24.91 -9.29 9.48
CA ASP A 94 24.82 -9.20 8.02
C ASP A 94 25.49 -7.91 7.52
N VAL A 95 25.25 -6.79 8.20
CA VAL A 95 25.94 -5.51 7.94
C VAL A 95 27.46 -5.65 8.09
N LYS A 96 27.92 -6.34 9.15
CA LYS A 96 29.35 -6.59 9.38
C LYS A 96 29.97 -7.46 8.28
N ARG A 97 29.23 -8.42 7.72
CA ARG A 97 29.68 -9.25 6.60
C ARG A 97 29.80 -8.43 5.32
N VAL A 98 28.78 -7.66 4.95
CA VAL A 98 28.81 -6.78 3.77
C VAL A 98 29.99 -5.81 3.82
N ARG A 99 30.24 -5.16 4.97
CA ARG A 99 31.38 -4.25 5.13
C ARG A 99 32.74 -4.93 4.93
N LYS A 100 32.88 -6.18 5.36
CA LYS A 100 34.12 -6.94 5.17
C LYS A 100 34.34 -7.38 3.71
N THR A 101 33.27 -7.65 2.96
CA THR A 101 33.38 -8.07 1.57
C THR A 101 33.62 -6.87 0.64
N ALA A 102 32.89 -5.76 0.84
CA ALA A 102 33.08 -4.52 0.08
C ALA A 102 34.46 -3.88 0.32
N GLY A 103 35.06 -4.08 1.49
CA GLY A 103 36.43 -3.62 1.78
C GLY A 103 37.55 -4.51 1.23
N LYS A 104 37.24 -5.68 0.66
CA LYS A 104 38.23 -6.63 0.11
C LYS A 104 38.40 -6.54 -1.41
N GLU A 105 37.51 -5.84 -2.11
CA GLU A 105 37.62 -5.61 -3.56
C GLU A 105 38.44 -4.34 -3.89
N SER A 106 39.10 -3.74 -2.90
CA SER A 106 39.96 -2.55 -3.05
C SER A 106 41.43 -2.83 -2.74
N SER A 107 41.90 -4.06 -2.95
CA SER A 107 43.33 -4.42 -2.82
C SER A 107 43.82 -5.19 -4.02
#